data_AF-A0A956U7Y7-F1
#
_entry.id   AF-A0A956U7Y7-F1
#
_cell.length_a   1.000
_cell.length_b   1.000
_cell.length_c   1.000
_cell.angle_alpha   90.00
_cell.angle_beta   90.00
_cell.angle_gamma   90.00
#
_symmetry.space_group_name_H-M   'P 1'
#
loop_
_entity.id
_entity.type
_entity.pdbx_description
1 polymer ?
#
loop_
_entity_poly.entity_id
_entity_poly.type
_entity_poly.pdbx_seq_one_letter_code
_entity_poly.pdbx_strand_id
1 'polypeptide(L)'
;MAEKDINKVLGLEARFDCELINTQGGSTRHLLIDVEARAKEGHRTERRPLNLALVIDVSTSMRGSRLANAKKAAVQLIESLSEKDYLSVVSFGRDVQVHFSGLEMNRSNRELAARIVSGLDHRMYTNLSSGWLEGAACVAATMDSVKDLHSHVILLSDGYANVGILDSNELTEHARQLRLREVYTSTVGIGNDYCSTLLRQLA
;
A
#
# COMPACT_ATOMS: atom_id res chain seq x y z
N MET A 1 27.28 18.32 -0.45
CA MET A 1 26.36 17.23 -0.80
C MET A 1 27.21 16.00 -1.06
N ALA A 2 27.11 14.97 -0.21
CA ALA A 2 27.83 13.73 -0.43
C ALA A 2 27.09 12.91 -1.50
N GLU A 3 27.75 12.67 -2.63
CA GLU A 3 27.29 11.78 -3.68
C GLU A 3 27.20 10.37 -3.08
N LYS A 4 25.98 9.88 -2.83
CA LYS A 4 25.77 8.51 -2.34
C LYS A 4 26.14 7.57 -3.48
N ASP A 5 27.28 6.89 -3.33
CA ASP A 5 27.70 5.76 -4.17
C ASP A 5 26.58 4.70 -4.23
N ILE A 6 25.69 4.80 -5.22
CA ILE A 6 24.57 3.87 -5.44
C ILE A 6 25.08 2.43 -5.59
N ASN A 7 26.26 2.27 -6.21
CA ASN A 7 26.92 0.97 -6.44
C ASN A 7 27.37 0.24 -5.15
N LYS A 8 27.38 0.91 -3.99
CA LYS A 8 27.69 0.27 -2.69
C LYS A 8 26.46 -0.30 -1.97
N VAL A 9 25.26 0.04 -2.41
CA VAL A 9 23.99 -0.35 -1.74
C VAL A 9 23.14 -1.23 -2.66
N LEU A 10 23.30 -1.08 -3.98
CA LEU A 10 22.61 -1.87 -4.99
C LEU A 10 23.65 -2.56 -5.88
N GLY A 11 23.54 -3.89 -5.98
CA GLY A 11 24.14 -4.65 -7.06
C GLY A 11 23.21 -4.61 -8.27
N LEU A 12 23.76 -4.39 -9.46
CA LEU A 12 22.99 -4.35 -10.69
C LEU A 12 23.70 -5.21 -11.73
N GLU A 13 23.00 -6.21 -12.24
CA GLU A 13 23.49 -7.06 -13.31
C GLU A 13 22.51 -6.99 -14.47
N ALA A 14 23.03 -6.83 -15.69
CA ALA A 14 22.20 -6.71 -16.87
C ALA A 14 22.69 -7.67 -17.96
N ARG A 15 21.79 -8.44 -18.55
CA ARG A 15 22.12 -9.44 -19.58
C ARG A 15 21.11 -9.37 -20.72
N PHE A 16 21.62 -9.40 -21.96
CA PHE A 16 20.78 -9.54 -23.14
C PHE A 16 20.45 -11.00 -23.40
N ASP A 17 19.28 -11.26 -23.96
CA ASP A 17 18.85 -12.57 -24.45
C ASP A 17 19.72 -13.11 -25.59
N CYS A 18 20.41 -12.23 -26.32
CA CYS A 18 21.29 -12.56 -27.44
C CYS A 18 22.57 -11.73 -27.42
N GLU A 19 23.71 -12.36 -27.68
CA GLU A 19 25.02 -11.69 -27.75
C GLU A 19 25.30 -11.03 -29.11
N LEU A 20 24.55 -11.41 -30.15
CA LEU A 20 24.78 -10.96 -31.53
C LEU A 20 23.65 -10.06 -32.03
N ILE A 21 24.04 -9.02 -32.78
CA ILE A 21 23.13 -8.03 -33.36
C ILE A 21 23.02 -8.27 -34.86
N ASN A 22 21.79 -8.34 -35.38
CA ASN A 22 21.57 -8.39 -36.83
C ASN A 22 21.87 -7.01 -37.42
N THR A 23 22.90 -6.92 -38.24
CA THR A 23 23.32 -5.67 -38.91
C THR A 23 22.30 -5.16 -39.94
N GLN A 24 21.40 -6.02 -40.41
CA GLN A 24 20.33 -5.65 -41.35
C GLN A 24 19.05 -5.15 -40.64
N GLY A 25 19.06 -5.06 -39.31
CA GLY A 25 17.92 -4.60 -38.51
C GLY A 25 16.83 -5.66 -38.31
N GLY A 26 15.65 -5.21 -37.84
CA GLY A 26 14.46 -6.06 -37.70
C GLY A 26 14.50 -7.08 -36.56
N SER A 27 15.18 -6.78 -35.45
CA SER A 27 15.38 -7.75 -34.38
C SER A 27 14.93 -7.22 -33.01
N THR A 28 13.99 -7.90 -32.35
CA THR A 28 13.62 -7.65 -30.96
C THR A 28 14.69 -8.24 -30.03
N ARG A 29 15.02 -7.54 -28.94
CA ARG A 29 15.97 -7.97 -27.91
C ARG A 29 15.35 -7.75 -26.55
N HIS A 30 15.62 -8.66 -25.63
CA HIS A 30 15.19 -8.54 -24.24
C HIS A 30 16.42 -8.29 -23.37
N LEU A 31 16.30 -7.31 -22.48
CA LEU A 31 17.30 -7.02 -21.46
C LEU A 31 16.72 -7.43 -20.11
N LEU A 32 17.34 -8.42 -19.47
CA LEU A 32 17.08 -8.73 -18.08
C LEU A 32 17.97 -7.83 -17.22
N ILE A 33 17.39 -7.17 -16.23
CA ILE A 33 18.12 -6.40 -15.23
C ILE A 33 17.80 -6.99 -13.85
N ASP A 34 18.79 -7.59 -13.23
CA ASP A 34 18.74 -8.05 -11.85
C ASP A 34 19.22 -6.92 -10.94
N VAL A 35 18.37 -6.51 -9.99
CA VAL A 35 18.70 -5.49 -8.99
C VAL A 35 18.69 -6.13 -7.62
N GLU A 36 19.85 -6.17 -6.98
CA GLU A 36 20.04 -6.76 -5.66
C GLU A 36 20.30 -5.64 -4.63
N ALA A 37 19.47 -5.55 -3.60
CA ALA A 37 19.76 -4.69 -2.46
C ALA A 37 20.82 -5.36 -1.56
N ARG A 38 22.03 -4.83 -1.54
CA ARG A 38 23.12 -5.32 -0.69
C ARG A 38 23.04 -4.65 0.67
N ALA A 39 22.78 -5.42 1.72
CA ALA A 39 22.86 -4.92 3.08
C ALA A 39 24.32 -4.52 3.38
N LYS A 40 24.56 -3.30 3.88
CA LYS A 40 25.87 -2.96 4.44
C LYS A 40 26.12 -3.84 5.66
N GLU A 41 27.15 -4.69 5.61
CA GLU A 41 27.65 -5.38 6.79
C GLU A 41 27.95 -4.35 7.89
N GLY A 42 27.37 -4.54 9.07
CA GLY A 42 27.60 -3.70 10.24
C GLY A 42 26.82 -2.37 10.32
N HIS A 43 26.00 -2.00 9.33
CA HIS A 43 25.11 -0.83 9.41
C HIS A 43 23.70 -1.20 8.97
N ARG A 44 22.87 -1.69 9.91
CA ARG A 44 21.42 -1.59 9.76
C ARG A 44 21.07 -0.10 9.78
N THR A 45 21.00 0.53 8.62
CA THR A 45 20.37 1.85 8.51
C THR A 45 18.97 1.72 9.08
N GLU A 46 18.66 2.50 10.12
CA GLU A 46 17.30 2.57 10.64
C GLU A 46 16.36 2.87 9.47
N ARG A 47 15.36 2.02 9.30
CA ARG A 47 14.32 2.22 8.30
C ARG A 47 13.61 3.55 8.60
N ARG A 48 13.28 4.30 7.55
CA ARG A 48 12.39 5.47 7.66
C ARG A 48 11.08 5.06 8.34
N PRO A 49 10.61 5.80 9.36
CA PRO A 49 9.36 5.49 10.02
C PRO A 49 8.19 5.49 9.03
N LEU A 50 7.24 4.62 9.30
CA LEU A 50 6.11 4.32 8.44
C LEU A 50 4.95 5.23 8.78
N ASN A 51 4.28 5.76 7.76
CA ASN A 51 3.01 6.46 7.88
C ASN A 51 1.98 5.71 7.07
N LEU A 52 1.23 4.85 7.75
CA LEU A 52 0.40 3.85 7.11
C LEU A 52 -1.07 4.22 7.24
N ALA A 53 -1.81 4.23 6.14
CA ALA A 53 -3.27 4.08 6.18
C ALA A 53 -3.65 2.63 5.87
N LEU A 54 -4.36 2.01 6.81
CA LEU A 54 -4.99 0.72 6.59
C LEU A 54 -6.45 0.94 6.22
N VAL A 55 -6.77 0.68 4.95
CA VAL A 55 -8.08 0.90 4.37
C VAL A 55 -8.77 -0.45 4.18
N ILE A 56 -9.84 -0.69 4.94
CA ILE A 56 -10.46 -2.02 5.05
C ILE A 56 -11.86 -1.99 4.43
N ASP A 57 -12.05 -2.84 3.42
CA ASP A 57 -13.36 -3.12 2.84
C ASP A 57 -14.20 -3.90 3.85
N VAL A 58 -15.32 -3.30 4.24
CA VAL A 58 -16.31 -3.92 5.11
C VAL A 58 -17.63 -4.12 4.36
N SER A 59 -17.61 -4.24 3.05
CA SER A 59 -18.82 -4.49 2.25
C SER A 59 -19.47 -5.84 2.56
N THR A 60 -20.67 -6.06 2.02
CA THR A 60 -21.45 -7.28 2.27
C THR A 60 -20.77 -8.52 1.69
N SER A 61 -20.00 -8.41 0.61
CA SER A 61 -19.23 -9.52 0.03
C SER A 61 -18.05 -9.93 0.92
N MET A 62 -17.58 -9.03 1.78
CA MET A 62 -16.53 -9.30 2.78
C MET A 62 -17.06 -10.06 4.02
N ARG A 63 -18.35 -10.34 4.16
CA ARG A 63 -18.90 -11.01 5.35
C ARG A 63 -18.25 -12.37 5.64
N GLY A 64 -18.31 -12.76 6.91
CA GLY A 64 -17.82 -14.06 7.37
C GLY A 64 -16.30 -14.14 7.36
N SER A 65 -15.75 -15.18 6.72
CA SER A 65 -14.32 -15.49 6.77
C SER A 65 -13.44 -14.44 6.09
N ARG A 66 -13.93 -13.73 5.06
CA ARG A 66 -13.14 -12.69 4.36
C ARG A 66 -12.79 -11.53 5.28
N LEU A 67 -13.79 -10.92 5.92
CA LEU A 67 -13.59 -9.84 6.88
C LEU A 67 -12.85 -10.33 8.13
N ALA A 68 -13.13 -11.55 8.60
CA ALA A 68 -12.36 -12.14 9.70
C ALA A 68 -10.86 -12.25 9.38
N ASN A 69 -10.53 -12.69 8.16
CA ASN A 69 -9.14 -12.78 7.70
C ASN A 69 -8.53 -11.39 7.48
N ALA A 70 -9.28 -10.44 6.92
CA ALA A 70 -8.85 -9.04 6.76
C ALA A 70 -8.47 -8.43 8.12
N LYS A 71 -9.33 -8.58 9.12
CA LYS A 71 -9.09 -8.14 10.49
C LYS A 71 -7.88 -8.82 11.11
N LYS A 72 -7.74 -10.13 10.93
CA LYS A 72 -6.59 -10.88 11.47
C LYS A 72 -5.27 -10.37 10.87
N ALA A 73 -5.21 -10.20 9.55
CA ALA A 73 -4.03 -9.65 8.88
C ALA A 73 -3.74 -8.21 9.32
N ALA A 74 -4.79 -7.39 9.44
CA ALA A 74 -4.70 -6.02 9.95
C ALA A 74 -4.13 -5.95 11.37
N VAL A 75 -4.62 -6.79 12.30
CA VAL A 75 -4.10 -6.84 13.68
C VAL A 75 -2.64 -7.30 13.70
N GLN A 76 -2.28 -8.33 12.93
CA GLN A 76 -0.89 -8.77 12.83
C GLN A 76 0.05 -7.68 12.29
N LEU A 77 -0.42 -6.90 11.30
CA LEU A 77 0.31 -5.75 10.81
C LEU A 77 0.50 -4.71 11.91
N ILE A 78 -0.57 -4.35 12.64
CA ILE A 78 -0.53 -3.38 13.74
C ILE A 78 0.48 -3.81 14.82
N GLU A 79 0.52 -5.10 15.12
CA GLU A 79 1.47 -5.68 16.09
C GLU A 79 2.93 -5.59 15.63
N SER A 80 3.17 -5.60 14.32
CA SER A 80 4.51 -5.51 13.71
C SER A 80 5.07 -4.09 13.59
N LEU A 81 4.24 -3.06 13.80
CA LEU A 81 4.67 -1.66 13.71
C LEU A 81 5.58 -1.29 14.89
N SER A 82 6.54 -0.42 14.61
CA SER A 82 7.44 0.18 15.60
C SER A 82 6.77 1.38 16.27
N GLU A 83 7.31 1.82 17.41
CA GLU A 83 6.78 2.97 18.13
C GLU A 83 6.98 4.30 17.37
N LYS A 84 7.89 4.34 16.39
CA LYS A 84 8.12 5.50 15.52
C LYS A 84 7.10 5.61 14.39
N ASP A 85 6.28 4.57 14.17
CA ASP A 85 5.35 4.49 13.06
C ASP A 85 4.00 5.14 13.40
N TYR A 86 3.33 5.65 12.38
CA TYR A 86 2.01 6.26 12.43
C TYR A 86 1.00 5.39 11.68
N LEU A 87 -0.21 5.27 12.22
CA LEU A 87 -1.30 4.51 11.64
C LEU A 87 -2.57 5.33 11.55
N SER A 88 -3.24 5.22 10.41
CA SER A 88 -4.63 5.62 10.21
C SER A 88 -5.44 4.37 9.87
N VAL A 89 -6.65 4.25 10.41
CA VAL A 89 -7.56 3.15 10.06
C VAL A 89 -8.82 3.73 9.46
N VAL A 90 -9.09 3.34 8.23
CA VAL A 90 -10.27 3.71 7.46
C VAL A 90 -11.02 2.44 7.11
N SER A 91 -12.34 2.42 7.25
CA SER A 91 -13.16 1.36 6.69
C SER A 91 -14.20 1.92 5.74
N PHE A 92 -14.53 1.17 4.71
CA PHE A 92 -15.51 1.60 3.71
C PHE A 92 -16.51 0.49 3.37
N GLY A 93 -17.75 0.92 3.15
CA GLY A 93 -18.82 0.15 2.51
C GLY A 93 -19.53 1.11 1.56
N ARG A 94 -20.79 1.46 1.86
CA ARG A 94 -21.48 2.60 1.25
C ARG A 94 -20.79 3.91 1.61
N ASP A 95 -20.57 4.10 2.91
CA ASP A 95 -19.95 5.27 3.48
C ASP A 95 -18.52 4.94 3.94
N VAL A 96 -17.68 5.97 3.96
CA VAL A 96 -16.32 5.89 4.48
C VAL A 96 -16.32 6.33 5.95
N GLN A 97 -15.60 5.59 6.78
CA GLN A 97 -15.41 5.93 8.19
C GLN A 97 -13.93 5.94 8.52
N VAL A 98 -13.43 7.09 8.97
CA VAL A 98 -12.10 7.22 9.59
C VAL A 98 -12.26 6.91 11.06
N HIS A 99 -11.66 5.83 11.54
CA HIS A 99 -11.71 5.46 12.97
C HIS A 99 -10.72 6.27 13.78
N PHE A 100 -9.55 6.53 13.19
CA PHE A 100 -8.54 7.45 13.67
C PHE A 100 -7.55 7.76 12.54
N SER A 101 -6.83 8.86 12.66
CA SER A 101 -5.88 9.36 11.67
C SER A 101 -4.55 9.73 12.33
N GLY A 102 -3.44 9.31 11.73
CA GLY A 102 -2.08 9.69 12.14
C GLY A 102 -1.72 9.34 13.59
N LEU A 103 -2.20 8.19 14.11
CA LEU A 103 -1.94 7.80 15.49
C LEU A 103 -0.55 7.16 15.62
N GLU A 104 0.28 7.64 16.54
CA GLU A 104 1.59 7.04 16.82
C GLU A 104 1.43 5.65 17.48
N MET A 105 2.18 4.65 17.01
CA MET A 105 2.03 3.23 17.38
C MET A 105 2.79 2.82 18.64
N ASN A 106 2.70 3.66 19.68
CA ASN A 106 3.05 3.31 21.05
C ASN A 106 2.17 2.15 21.58
N ARG A 107 2.57 1.57 22.71
CA ARG A 107 1.91 0.38 23.29
C ARG A 107 0.39 0.53 23.46
N SER A 108 -0.09 1.62 24.07
CA SER A 108 -1.52 1.82 24.34
C SER A 108 -2.32 2.04 23.05
N ASN A 109 -1.76 2.81 22.11
CA ASN A 109 -2.41 3.09 20.84
C ASN A 109 -2.50 1.86 19.96
N ARG A 110 -1.51 0.96 20.03
CA ARG A 110 -1.54 -0.33 19.34
C ARG A 110 -2.67 -1.23 19.84
N GLU A 111 -2.84 -1.31 21.16
CA GLU A 111 -3.96 -2.06 21.77
C GLU A 111 -5.31 -1.47 21.36
N LEU A 112 -5.43 -0.13 21.33
CA LEU A 112 -6.63 0.57 20.86
C LEU A 112 -6.91 0.27 19.38
N ALA A 113 -5.91 0.40 18.51
CA ALA A 113 -6.02 0.15 17.08
C ALA A 113 -6.46 -1.30 16.80
N ALA A 114 -5.86 -2.28 17.48
CA ALA A 114 -6.24 -3.69 17.35
C ALA A 114 -7.69 -3.95 17.79
N ARG A 115 -8.17 -3.31 18.86
CA ARG A 115 -9.56 -3.40 19.31
C ARG A 115 -10.53 -2.81 18.30
N ILE A 116 -10.22 -1.63 17.75
CA ILE A 116 -11.04 -0.96 16.72
C ILE A 116 -11.18 -1.85 15.49
N VAL A 117 -10.06 -2.36 14.96
CA VAL A 117 -10.07 -3.25 13.79
C VAL A 117 -10.85 -4.53 14.07
N SER A 118 -10.65 -5.15 15.23
CA SER A 118 -11.36 -6.37 15.63
C SER A 118 -12.88 -6.16 15.71
N GLY A 119 -13.31 -4.96 16.10
CA GLY A 119 -14.71 -4.56 16.24
C GLY A 119 -15.43 -4.17 14.95
N LEU A 120 -14.74 -4.06 13.80
CA LEU A 120 -15.39 -3.65 12.54
C LEU A 120 -16.53 -4.61 12.14
N ASP A 121 -17.67 -4.10 11.71
CA ASP A 121 -18.72 -4.95 11.14
C ASP A 121 -18.95 -4.59 9.68
N HIS A 122 -19.53 -5.55 8.96
CA HIS A 122 -19.89 -5.38 7.58
C HIS A 122 -20.98 -4.31 7.40
N ARG A 123 -20.98 -3.68 6.23
CA ARG A 123 -21.90 -2.67 5.75
C ARG A 123 -22.32 -3.02 4.32
N MET A 124 -23.35 -2.37 3.82
CA MET A 124 -23.80 -2.54 2.44
C MET A 124 -22.89 -1.76 1.47
N TYR A 125 -22.87 -2.14 0.19
CA TYR A 125 -22.13 -1.49 -0.91
C TYR A 125 -20.61 -1.42 -0.72
N THR A 126 -19.93 -1.01 -1.80
CA THR A 126 -18.48 -0.98 -1.91
C THR A 126 -18.06 0.29 -2.66
N ASN A 127 -17.83 1.37 -1.91
CA ASN A 127 -17.27 2.63 -2.39
C ASN A 127 -15.75 2.66 -2.20
N LEU A 128 -15.08 1.87 -3.02
CA LEU A 128 -13.64 1.61 -2.92
C LEU A 128 -12.81 2.88 -3.15
N SER A 129 -13.17 3.66 -4.17
CA SER A 129 -12.46 4.90 -4.53
C SER A 129 -12.44 5.91 -3.38
N SER A 130 -13.60 6.16 -2.74
CA SER A 130 -13.66 7.07 -1.60
C SER A 130 -12.90 6.54 -0.38
N GLY A 131 -12.99 5.24 -0.08
CA GLY A 131 -12.23 4.65 1.02
C GLY A 131 -10.72 4.78 0.83
N TRP A 132 -10.23 4.51 -0.39
CA TRP A 132 -8.82 4.64 -0.74
C TRP A 132 -8.33 6.10 -0.70
N LEU A 133 -9.08 7.03 -1.30
CA LEU A 133 -8.74 8.47 -1.29
C LEU A 133 -8.74 9.04 0.14
N GLU A 134 -9.67 8.62 1.00
CA GLU A 134 -9.69 9.04 2.41
C GLU A 134 -8.46 8.51 3.17
N GLY A 135 -8.05 7.27 2.91
CA GLY A 135 -6.79 6.72 3.43
C GLY A 135 -5.57 7.53 2.99
N ALA A 136 -5.52 7.88 1.70
CA ALA A 136 -4.46 8.73 1.16
C ALA A 136 -4.45 10.14 1.79
N ALA A 137 -5.63 10.72 2.04
CA ALA A 137 -5.78 12.00 2.71
C ALA A 137 -5.27 11.96 4.17
N CYS A 138 -5.56 10.90 4.92
CA CYS A 138 -5.06 10.71 6.29
C CYS A 138 -3.52 10.66 6.34
N VAL A 139 -2.92 9.92 5.41
CA VAL A 139 -1.45 9.82 5.28
C VAL A 139 -0.87 11.18 4.91
N ALA A 140 -1.44 11.89 3.93
CA ALA A 140 -1.00 13.21 3.52
C ALA A 140 -1.05 14.23 4.67
N ALA A 141 -2.13 14.25 5.45
CA ALA A 141 -2.26 15.13 6.61
C ALA A 141 -1.16 14.89 7.66
N THR A 142 -0.74 13.64 7.84
CA THR A 142 0.35 13.29 8.75
C THR A 142 1.71 13.76 8.20
N MET A 143 1.92 13.70 6.87
CA MET A 143 3.15 14.21 6.21
C MET A 143 3.33 15.72 6.34
N ASP A 144 2.23 16.47 6.43
CA ASP A 144 2.28 17.92 6.64
C ASP A 144 2.90 18.25 8.00
N SER A 145 2.58 17.44 9.01
CA SER A 145 3.00 17.65 10.40
C SER A 145 4.33 16.97 10.76
N VAL A 146 4.62 15.82 10.16
CA VAL A 146 5.80 14.99 10.49
C VAL A 146 6.59 14.71 9.21
N LYS A 147 7.88 15.06 9.22
CA LYS A 147 8.76 14.95 8.04
C LYS A 147 9.49 13.61 8.00
N ASP A 148 10.00 13.27 6.81
CA ASP A 148 10.81 12.08 6.53
C ASP A 148 10.09 10.72 6.74
N LEU A 149 8.75 10.72 6.67
CA LEU A 149 7.94 9.50 6.76
C LEU A 149 7.87 8.75 5.42
N HIS A 150 7.90 7.42 5.47
CA HIS A 150 7.52 6.58 4.33
C HIS A 150 6.00 6.37 4.36
N SER A 151 5.31 7.07 3.46
CA SER A 151 3.86 7.17 3.41
C SER A 151 3.23 6.14 2.48
N HIS A 152 2.36 5.29 3.03
CA HIS A 152 1.81 4.14 2.31
C HIS A 152 0.34 3.90 2.67
N VAL A 153 -0.47 3.54 1.68
CA VAL A 153 -1.86 3.10 1.84
C VAL A 153 -1.95 1.61 1.53
N ILE A 154 -2.40 0.80 2.49
CA ILE A 154 -2.71 -0.61 2.26
C ILE A 154 -4.23 -0.77 2.19
N LEU A 155 -4.71 -1.18 1.01
CA LEU A 155 -6.12 -1.44 0.75
C LEU A 155 -6.40 -2.95 0.84
N LEU A 156 -7.28 -3.35 1.75
CA LEU A 156 -7.76 -4.73 1.89
C LEU A 156 -9.18 -4.83 1.31
N SER A 157 -9.37 -5.54 0.20
CA SER A 157 -10.69 -5.62 -0.47
C SER A 157 -10.82 -6.89 -1.31
N ASP A 158 -12.05 -7.32 -1.59
CA ASP A 158 -12.34 -8.32 -2.61
C ASP A 158 -12.56 -7.71 -4.01
N GLY A 159 -12.41 -6.40 -4.16
CA GLY A 159 -12.26 -5.69 -5.44
C GLY A 159 -13.57 -5.34 -6.17
N TYR A 160 -14.73 -5.67 -5.61
CA TYR A 160 -16.03 -5.45 -6.26
C TYR A 160 -16.61 -4.06 -5.96
N ALA A 161 -15.98 -3.01 -6.49
CA ALA A 161 -16.50 -1.65 -6.37
C ALA A 161 -17.82 -1.47 -7.16
N ASN A 162 -18.81 -0.82 -6.55
CA ASN A 162 -20.11 -0.54 -7.17
C ASN A 162 -20.63 0.89 -6.95
N VAL A 163 -19.88 1.72 -6.21
CA VAL A 163 -20.16 3.12 -5.94
C VAL A 163 -18.87 3.94 -6.08
N GLY A 164 -19.01 5.21 -6.45
CA GLY A 164 -17.89 6.13 -6.61
C GLY A 164 -17.26 6.02 -8.00
N ILE A 165 -15.95 6.22 -8.07
CA ILE A 165 -15.19 6.14 -9.31
C ILE A 165 -15.00 4.66 -9.67
N LEU A 166 -15.55 4.27 -10.83
CA LEU A 166 -15.42 2.92 -11.40
C LEU A 166 -14.58 2.92 -12.68
N ASP A 167 -14.27 4.09 -13.23
CA ASP A 167 -13.41 4.22 -14.42
C ASP A 167 -11.96 3.87 -14.06
N SER A 168 -11.41 2.88 -14.75
CA SER A 168 -10.06 2.40 -14.49
C SER A 168 -8.99 3.44 -14.79
N ASN A 169 -9.13 4.23 -15.86
CA ASN A 169 -8.15 5.25 -16.23
C ASN A 169 -8.12 6.39 -15.22
N GLU A 170 -9.29 6.79 -14.71
CA GLU A 170 -9.40 7.80 -13.66
C GLU A 170 -8.69 7.34 -12.37
N LEU A 171 -8.90 6.09 -11.95
CA LEU A 171 -8.21 5.51 -10.80
C LEU A 171 -6.69 5.44 -11.00
N THR A 172 -6.24 5.02 -12.18
CA THR A 172 -4.80 5.01 -12.53
C THR A 172 -4.19 6.40 -12.46
N GLU A 173 -4.89 7.42 -12.96
CA GLU A 173 -4.40 8.80 -12.90
C GLU A 173 -4.33 9.30 -11.46
N HIS A 174 -5.34 9.04 -10.63
CA HIS A 174 -5.28 9.35 -9.19
C HIS A 174 -4.12 8.65 -8.49
N ALA A 175 -3.87 7.37 -8.80
CA ALA A 175 -2.78 6.60 -8.18
C ALA A 175 -1.42 7.16 -8.59
N ARG A 176 -1.27 7.52 -9.87
CA ARG A 176 -0.07 8.20 -10.39
C ARG A 176 0.16 9.55 -9.70
N GLN A 177 -0.89 10.33 -9.50
CA GLN A 177 -0.83 11.63 -8.82
C GLN A 177 -0.44 11.51 -7.35
N LEU A 178 -0.96 10.52 -6.63
CA LEU A 178 -0.57 10.24 -5.24
C LEU A 178 0.90 9.80 -5.16
N ARG A 179 1.34 8.93 -6.07
CA ARG A 179 2.73 8.48 -6.14
C ARG A 179 3.72 9.63 -6.39
N LEU A 180 3.37 10.59 -7.25
CA LEU A 180 4.19 11.79 -7.46
C LEU A 180 4.35 12.65 -6.20
N ARG A 181 3.42 12.52 -5.24
CA ARG A 181 3.45 13.16 -3.93
C ARG A 181 4.04 12.26 -2.84
N GLU A 182 4.71 11.18 -3.23
CA GLU A 182 5.30 10.17 -2.35
C GLU A 182 4.31 9.42 -1.45
N VAL A 183 3.02 9.36 -1.85
CA VAL A 183 2.01 8.50 -1.22
C VAL A 183 1.86 7.25 -2.07
N TYR A 184 2.38 6.13 -1.57
CA TYR A 184 2.35 4.85 -2.27
C TYR A 184 1.11 4.06 -1.87
N THR A 185 0.65 3.17 -2.75
CA THR A 185 -0.50 2.29 -2.46
C THR A 185 -0.10 0.84 -2.72
N SER A 186 -0.60 -0.07 -1.90
CA SER A 186 -0.60 -1.50 -2.20
C SER A 186 -1.97 -2.07 -1.92
N THR A 187 -2.41 -2.96 -2.79
CA THR A 187 -3.71 -3.63 -2.68
C THR A 187 -3.52 -5.08 -2.31
N VAL A 188 -4.33 -5.58 -1.37
CA VAL A 188 -4.41 -6.99 -0.99
C VAL A 188 -5.79 -7.49 -1.35
N GLY A 189 -5.84 -8.38 -2.34
CA GLY A 189 -7.05 -9.09 -2.73
C GLY A 189 -7.43 -10.15 -1.69
N ILE A 190 -8.69 -10.14 -1.22
CA ILE A 190 -9.19 -11.09 -0.22
C ILE A 190 -10.22 -12.03 -0.83
N GLY A 191 -10.01 -13.34 -0.61
CA GLY A 191 -10.82 -14.40 -1.20
C GLY A 191 -10.18 -14.99 -2.45
N ASN A 192 -10.72 -16.10 -2.96
CA ASN A 192 -10.18 -16.77 -4.15
C ASN A 192 -10.70 -16.14 -5.46
N ASP A 193 -11.75 -15.34 -5.36
CA ASP A 193 -12.57 -14.77 -6.43
C ASP A 193 -12.54 -13.24 -6.42
N TYR A 194 -11.51 -12.63 -5.82
CA TYR A 194 -11.38 -11.18 -5.79
C TYR A 194 -11.18 -10.60 -7.20
N CYS A 195 -11.74 -9.42 -7.45
CA CYS A 195 -11.58 -8.72 -8.72
C CYS A 195 -10.22 -8.02 -8.77
N SER A 196 -9.25 -8.61 -9.48
CA SER A 196 -7.90 -8.04 -9.57
C SER A 196 -7.81 -6.81 -10.48
N THR A 197 -8.76 -6.60 -11.41
CA THR A 197 -8.69 -5.55 -12.42
C THR A 197 -8.59 -4.17 -11.79
N LEU A 198 -9.47 -3.86 -10.84
CA LEU A 198 -9.52 -2.55 -10.20
C LEU A 198 -8.39 -2.38 -9.18
N LEU A 199 -8.11 -3.42 -8.39
CA LEU A 199 -7.01 -3.40 -7.42
C LEU A 199 -5.65 -3.13 -8.09
N ARG A 200 -5.40 -3.72 -9.27
CA ARG A 200 -4.16 -3.50 -10.02
C ARG A 200 -3.98 -2.05 -10.50
N GLN A 201 -5.06 -1.32 -10.75
CA GLN A 201 -4.94 0.08 -11.19
C GLN A 201 -4.50 1.03 -10.07
N LEU A 202 -4.68 0.61 -8.82
CA LEU A 202 -4.35 1.41 -7.64
C LEU A 202 -2.93 1.16 -7.11
N ALA A 203 -2.28 0.07 -7.53
CA ALA A 203 -1.00 -0.40 -7.01
C ALA A 203 0.22 0.14 -7.78
#